data_AF-A0A133UDM4-F1
#
_entry.id   AF-A0A133UDM4-F1
#
_cell.length_a   1.000
_cell.length_b   1.000
_cell.length_c   1.000
_cell.angle_alpha   90.00
_cell.angle_beta   90.00
_cell.angle_gamma   90.00
#
_symmetry.space_group_name_H-M   'P 1'
#
loop_
_entity.id
_entity.type
_entity.pdbx_description
1 polymer ?
#
loop_
_entity_poly.entity_id
_entity_poly.type
_entity_poly.pdbx_seq_one_letter_code
_entity_poly.pdbx_strand_id
1 'polypeptide(L)'
;MTGGFDRIEKHIEQMEAVKNYPSLKAENEGLKEQVEELRSELSKKEDRIEKLEEKEEKLERRESELKDVKEELEKTESELKDLKEIKAFRGLSLEEATEKFLESKEAEIDERSRQKFREVKEEYEEKLPQMIEKRLSEVLAKPRSEWSPKIEELVDSKAKEISNHILEERKNWPEWFKKYFQREVSSLVDEQIDEEFKARVEERSNELAEEKLEGLKTRAWPEWYSKNVEPKINTLRDKMRENALEVLKGPWKGLKCDNCGAEKEEFVLTDAGVGNLLRKGKVELECPNPDCVDHGLFGLGSFKHQFEVFIEDLIGLKTTA
;
A
#
# COMPACT_ATOMS: atom_id res chain seq x y z
N MET A 1 33.97 10.18 21.07
CA MET A 1 33.11 11.36 21.28
C MET A 1 31.72 11.10 20.68
N THR A 2 31.00 10.09 21.17
CA THR A 2 29.69 9.67 20.61
C THR A 2 28.53 9.85 21.59
N GLY A 3 28.75 9.76 22.91
CA GLY A 3 27.69 9.93 23.92
C GLY A 3 27.16 11.36 24.14
N GLY A 4 27.52 12.32 23.28
CA GLY A 4 26.97 13.68 23.27
C GLY A 4 25.67 13.78 22.46
N PHE A 5 25.58 13.05 21.34
CA PHE A 5 24.40 13.04 20.47
C PHE A 5 23.24 12.26 21.09
N ASP A 6 23.51 11.11 21.72
CA ASP A 6 22.50 10.31 22.42
C ASP A 6 21.78 11.09 23.55
N ARG A 7 22.50 12.01 24.21
CA ARG A 7 21.91 12.89 25.23
C ARG A 7 21.02 13.97 24.64
N ILE A 8 21.37 14.46 23.45
CA ILE A 8 20.60 15.48 22.73
C ILE A 8 19.32 14.87 22.18
N GLU A 9 19.38 13.69 21.57
CA GLU A 9 18.20 12.95 21.12
C GLU A 9 17.23 12.67 22.27
N LYS A 10 17.75 12.16 23.40
CA LYS A 10 16.95 11.94 24.60
C LYS A 10 16.30 13.22 25.14
N HIS A 11 16.97 14.37 25.03
CA HIS A 11 16.38 15.64 25.44
C HIS A 11 15.32 16.14 24.46
N ILE A 12 15.48 15.90 23.15
CA ILE A 12 14.46 16.22 22.15
C ILE A 12 13.20 15.39 22.42
N GLU A 13 13.33 14.07 22.65
CA GLU A 13 12.21 13.20 23.02
C GLU A 13 11.50 13.66 24.30
N GLN A 14 12.26 14.07 25.33
CA GLN A 14 11.70 14.61 26.57
C GLN A 14 10.96 15.93 26.35
N MET A 15 11.49 16.82 25.50
CA MET A 15 10.81 18.07 25.17
C MET A 15 9.53 17.84 24.36
N GLU A 16 9.53 16.88 23.44
CA GLU A 16 8.33 16.47 22.70
C GLU A 16 7.27 15.87 23.63
N ALA A 17 7.68 15.03 24.58
CA ALA A 17 6.78 14.49 25.60
C ALA A 17 6.16 15.60 26.47
N VAL A 18 6.95 16.59 26.89
CA VAL A 18 6.46 17.75 27.66
C VAL A 18 5.54 18.62 26.81
N LYS A 19 5.86 18.82 25.53
CA LYS A 19 5.03 19.58 24.57
C LYS A 19 3.67 18.91 24.35
N ASN A 20 3.64 17.59 24.30
CA ASN A 20 2.41 16.81 24.06
C ASN A 20 1.61 16.53 25.35
N TYR A 21 2.21 16.69 26.53
CA TYR A 21 1.58 16.41 27.82
C TYR A 21 0.24 17.13 28.05
N PRO A 22 0.06 18.44 27.72
CA PRO A 22 -1.23 19.10 27.91
C PRO A 22 -2.35 18.47 27.06
N SER A 23 -2.04 18.07 25.82
CA SER A 23 -3.00 17.41 24.93
C SER A 23 -3.39 16.04 25.47
N LEU A 24 -2.40 15.23 25.86
CA LEU A 24 -2.63 13.91 26.45
C LEU A 24 -3.39 13.98 27.78
N LYS A 25 -3.13 15.02 28.58
CA LYS A 25 -3.85 15.26 29.83
C LYS A 25 -5.32 15.59 29.56
N ALA A 26 -5.59 16.49 28.61
CA ALA A 26 -6.96 16.86 28.23
C ALA A 26 -7.72 15.66 27.65
N GLU A 27 -7.07 14.84 26.82
CA GLU A 27 -7.63 13.60 26.29
C GLU A 27 -7.95 12.61 27.42
N ASN A 28 -7.05 12.42 28.38
CA ASN A 28 -7.25 11.54 29.52
C ASN A 28 -8.38 12.02 30.45
N GLU A 29 -8.49 13.34 30.68
CA GLU A 29 -9.61 13.93 31.42
C GLU A 29 -10.94 13.73 30.69
N GLY A 30 -10.99 13.95 29.37
CA GLY A 30 -12.17 13.69 28.56
C GLY A 30 -12.57 12.21 28.52
N LEU A 31 -11.60 11.30 28.44
CA LEU A 31 -11.85 9.86 28.53
C LEU A 31 -12.38 9.45 29.91
N LYS A 32 -11.90 10.07 31.00
CA LYS A 32 -12.43 9.81 32.35
C LYS A 32 -13.88 10.25 32.48
N GLU A 33 -14.25 11.40 31.93
CA GLU A 33 -15.64 11.87 31.93
C GLU A 33 -16.55 10.91 31.16
N GLN A 34 -16.13 10.46 29.97
CA GLN A 34 -16.87 9.46 29.19
C GLN A 34 -17.04 8.14 29.94
N VAL A 35 -16.00 7.68 30.65
CA VAL A 35 -16.08 6.46 31.45
C VAL A 35 -17.08 6.60 32.60
N GLU A 36 -17.12 7.74 33.28
CA GLU A 36 -18.10 7.99 34.35
C GLU A 36 -19.53 8.12 33.80
N GLU A 37 -19.73 8.75 32.65
CA GLU A 37 -21.02 8.81 31.97
C GLU A 37 -21.51 7.40 31.58
N LEU A 38 -20.66 6.61 30.92
CA LEU A 38 -20.97 5.23 30.55
C LEU A 38 -21.29 4.36 31.76
N ARG A 39 -20.57 4.53 32.88
CA ARG A 39 -20.88 3.84 34.14
C ARG A 39 -22.25 4.21 34.68
N SER A 40 -22.61 5.49 34.64
CA SER A 40 -23.94 5.96 35.06
C SER A 40 -25.05 5.38 34.18
N GLU A 41 -24.85 5.33 32.87
CA GLU A 41 -25.80 4.71 31.94
C GLU A 41 -25.93 3.21 32.17
N LEU A 42 -24.81 2.51 32.41
CA LEU A 42 -24.80 1.07 32.67
C LEU A 42 -25.62 0.75 33.92
N SER A 43 -25.39 1.46 35.02
CA SER A 43 -26.15 1.30 36.26
C SER A 43 -27.66 1.53 36.06
N LYS A 44 -28.05 2.57 35.30
CA LYS A 44 -29.47 2.80 34.97
C LYS A 44 -30.09 1.68 34.14
N LYS A 45 -29.30 1.03 33.28
CA LYS A 45 -29.76 -0.12 32.47
C LYS A 45 -29.89 -1.37 33.33
N GLU A 46 -28.96 -1.61 34.26
CA GLU A 46 -29.03 -2.71 35.22
C GLU A 46 -30.29 -2.60 36.09
N ASP A 47 -30.59 -1.42 36.66
CA ASP A 47 -31.82 -1.17 37.43
C ASP A 47 -33.11 -1.43 36.62
N ARG A 48 -33.06 -1.21 35.30
CA ARG A 48 -34.21 -1.46 34.42
C ARG A 48 -34.36 -2.95 34.11
N ILE A 49 -33.26 -3.68 34.01
CA ILE A 49 -33.28 -5.14 33.80
C ILE A 49 -33.88 -5.82 35.02
N GLU A 50 -33.44 -5.47 36.23
CA GLU A 50 -33.99 -6.04 37.48
C GLU A 50 -35.51 -5.84 37.58
N LYS A 51 -36.00 -4.64 37.24
CA LYS A 51 -37.46 -4.35 37.20
C LYS A 51 -38.22 -5.11 36.13
N LEU A 52 -37.56 -5.52 35.04
CA LEU A 52 -38.18 -6.32 33.99
C LEU A 52 -38.24 -7.79 34.41
N GLU A 53 -37.18 -8.31 35.02
CA GLU A 53 -37.15 -9.67 35.59
C GLU A 53 -38.25 -9.85 36.65
N GLU A 54 -38.45 -8.88 37.55
CA GLU A 54 -39.54 -8.94 38.55
C GLU A 54 -40.95 -8.95 37.90
N LYS A 55 -41.09 -8.30 36.74
CA LYS A 55 -42.37 -8.31 35.99
C LYS A 55 -42.58 -9.63 35.27
N GLU A 56 -41.52 -10.20 34.72
CA GLU A 56 -41.55 -11.49 34.02
C GLU A 56 -41.99 -12.61 34.98
N GLU A 57 -41.40 -12.69 36.18
CA GLU A 57 -41.83 -13.66 37.20
C GLU A 57 -43.30 -13.51 37.62
N LYS A 58 -43.81 -12.27 37.68
CA LYS A 58 -45.22 -12.01 37.99
C LYS A 58 -46.14 -12.47 36.85
N LEU A 59 -45.66 -12.37 35.62
CA LEU A 59 -46.39 -12.77 34.42
C LEU A 59 -46.48 -14.30 34.34
N GLU A 60 -45.37 -15.00 34.58
CA GLU A 60 -45.36 -16.48 34.65
C GLU A 60 -46.32 -17.02 35.72
N ARG A 61 -46.33 -16.41 36.91
CA ARG A 61 -47.29 -16.78 37.97
C ARG A 61 -48.75 -16.59 37.53
N ARG A 62 -49.05 -15.47 36.87
CA ARG A 62 -50.40 -15.20 36.34
C ARG A 62 -50.79 -16.19 35.24
N GLU A 63 -49.86 -16.60 34.39
CA GLU A 63 -50.10 -17.60 33.35
C GLU A 63 -50.40 -18.98 33.95
N SER A 64 -49.69 -19.37 35.01
CA SER A 64 -50.02 -20.61 35.73
C SER A 64 -51.41 -20.57 36.37
N GLU A 65 -51.76 -19.46 37.03
CA GLU A 65 -53.09 -19.29 37.63
C GLU A 65 -54.21 -19.35 36.58
N LEU A 66 -54.01 -18.72 35.42
CA LEU A 66 -54.96 -18.76 34.31
C LEU A 66 -55.15 -20.17 33.75
N LYS A 67 -54.07 -20.94 33.68
CA LYS A 67 -54.14 -22.34 33.23
C LYS A 67 -54.97 -23.18 34.19
N ASP A 68 -54.73 -23.08 35.49
CA ASP A 68 -55.46 -23.83 36.52
C ASP A 68 -56.96 -23.49 36.49
N VAL A 69 -57.30 -22.19 36.41
CA VAL A 69 -58.70 -21.73 36.31
C VAL A 69 -59.37 -22.26 35.04
N LYS A 70 -58.65 -22.33 33.92
CA LYS A 70 -59.19 -22.86 32.67
C LYS A 70 -59.47 -24.36 32.77
N GLU A 71 -58.58 -25.13 33.39
CA GLU A 71 -58.80 -26.56 33.64
C GLU A 71 -60.01 -26.82 34.57
N GLU A 72 -60.18 -26.00 35.62
CA GLU A 72 -61.36 -26.06 36.49
C GLU A 72 -62.66 -25.70 35.74
N LEU A 73 -62.62 -24.71 34.86
CA LEU A 73 -63.76 -24.32 34.04
C LEU A 73 -64.16 -25.45 33.09
N GLU A 74 -63.21 -26.06 32.38
CA GLU A 74 -63.48 -27.19 31.48
C GLU A 74 -64.09 -28.39 32.24
N LYS A 75 -63.57 -28.68 33.44
CA LYS A 75 -64.11 -29.74 34.29
C LYS A 75 -65.55 -29.46 34.72
N THR A 76 -65.82 -28.24 35.21
CA THR A 76 -67.16 -27.86 35.66
C THR A 76 -68.16 -27.81 34.51
N GLU A 77 -67.75 -27.39 33.31
CA GLU A 77 -68.58 -27.46 32.11
C GLU A 77 -68.92 -28.90 31.72
N SER A 78 -67.96 -29.83 31.81
CA SER A 78 -68.20 -31.27 31.59
C SER A 78 -69.22 -31.83 32.57
N GLU A 79 -69.06 -31.57 33.88
CA GLU A 79 -70.00 -32.05 34.90
C GLU A 79 -71.41 -31.49 34.69
N LEU A 80 -71.52 -30.23 34.26
CA LEU A 80 -72.80 -29.59 33.97
C LEU A 80 -73.46 -30.20 32.71
N LYS A 81 -72.68 -30.58 31.71
CA LYS A 81 -73.15 -31.29 30.52
C LYS A 81 -73.68 -32.69 30.89
N ASP A 82 -72.93 -33.46 31.67
CA ASP A 82 -73.35 -34.79 32.12
C ASP A 82 -74.65 -34.73 32.93
N LEU A 83 -74.79 -33.74 33.83
CA LEU A 83 -76.03 -33.52 34.58
C LEU A 83 -77.23 -33.16 33.70
N LYS A 84 -77.01 -32.39 32.61
CA LYS A 84 -78.05 -32.07 31.62
C LYS A 84 -78.44 -33.31 30.80
N GLU A 85 -77.48 -34.14 30.42
CA GLU A 85 -77.73 -35.41 29.70
C GLU A 85 -78.56 -36.36 30.57
N ILE A 86 -78.19 -36.57 31.83
CA ILE A 86 -78.97 -37.41 32.78
C ILE A 86 -80.42 -36.94 32.90
N LYS A 87 -80.66 -35.62 32.87
CA LYS A 87 -82.02 -35.06 32.91
C LYS A 87 -82.79 -35.30 31.61
N ALA A 88 -82.11 -35.34 30.46
CA ALA A 88 -82.70 -35.57 29.14
C ALA A 88 -83.18 -37.02 28.93
N PHE A 89 -82.66 -37.97 29.69
CA PHE A 89 -83.04 -39.40 29.59
C PHE A 89 -84.25 -39.80 30.47
N ARG A 90 -84.84 -38.88 31.24
CA ARG A 90 -86.05 -39.20 32.04
C ARG A 90 -87.24 -39.52 31.13
N GLY A 91 -87.75 -40.75 31.24
CA GLY A 91 -88.98 -41.19 30.56
C GLY A 91 -88.78 -42.01 29.29
N LEU A 92 -87.52 -42.28 28.90
CA LEU A 92 -87.18 -43.19 27.80
C LEU A 92 -87.03 -44.63 28.30
N SER A 93 -87.25 -45.60 27.41
CA SER A 93 -86.89 -47.00 27.66
C SER A 93 -85.36 -47.16 27.70
N LEU A 94 -84.87 -48.26 28.29
CA LEU A 94 -83.44 -48.50 28.45
C LEU A 94 -82.70 -48.52 27.10
N GLU A 95 -83.32 -49.12 26.08
CA GLU A 95 -82.77 -49.25 24.73
C GLU A 95 -82.68 -47.88 24.01
N GLU A 96 -83.74 -47.07 24.08
CA GLU A 96 -83.76 -45.72 23.51
C GLU A 96 -82.76 -44.78 24.22
N ALA A 97 -82.55 -44.97 25.52
CA ALA A 97 -81.54 -44.22 26.27
C ALA A 97 -80.11 -44.62 25.87
N THR A 98 -79.85 -45.91 25.64
CA THR A 98 -78.54 -46.37 25.17
C THR A 98 -78.19 -45.89 23.77
N GLU A 99 -79.14 -45.91 22.83
CA GLU A 99 -78.92 -45.45 21.46
C GLU A 99 -78.56 -43.95 21.44
N LYS A 100 -79.37 -43.13 22.11
CA LYS A 100 -79.12 -41.67 22.21
C LYS A 100 -77.84 -41.34 22.96
N PHE A 101 -77.44 -42.13 23.94
CA PHE A 101 -76.16 -41.95 24.63
C PHE A 101 -74.98 -42.22 23.69
N LEU A 102 -75.05 -43.29 22.90
CA LEU A 102 -74.00 -43.61 21.92
C LEU A 102 -73.88 -42.52 20.85
N GLU A 103 -75.00 -42.07 20.28
CA GLU A 103 -75.01 -40.96 19.30
C GLU A 103 -74.43 -39.66 19.89
N SER A 104 -74.79 -39.32 21.14
CA SER A 104 -74.25 -38.13 21.82
C SER A 104 -72.73 -38.24 22.03
N LYS A 105 -72.24 -39.42 22.43
CA LYS A 105 -70.80 -39.64 22.65
C LYS A 105 -70.01 -39.70 21.36
N GLU A 106 -70.55 -40.24 20.28
CA GLU A 106 -69.93 -40.20 18.95
C GLU A 106 -69.81 -38.76 18.44
N ALA A 107 -70.88 -37.95 18.59
CA ALA A 107 -70.86 -36.53 18.24
C ALA A 107 -69.86 -35.73 19.10
N GLU A 108 -69.77 -36.03 20.40
CA GLU A 108 -68.79 -35.42 21.30
C GLU A 108 -67.34 -35.77 20.90
N ILE A 109 -67.09 -37.03 20.54
CA ILE A 109 -65.77 -37.48 20.06
C ILE A 109 -65.40 -36.76 18.75
N ASP A 110 -66.34 -36.63 17.81
CA ASP A 110 -66.09 -35.95 16.53
C ASP A 110 -65.79 -34.45 16.74
N GLU A 111 -66.58 -33.76 17.56
CA GLU A 111 -66.33 -32.34 17.85
C GLU A 111 -64.99 -32.14 18.57
N ARG A 112 -64.68 -32.96 19.57
CA ARG A 112 -63.39 -32.90 20.28
C ARG A 112 -62.22 -33.18 19.35
N SER A 113 -62.38 -34.12 18.40
CA SER A 113 -61.35 -34.44 17.40
C SER A 113 -61.13 -33.27 16.45
N ARG A 114 -62.20 -32.62 15.98
CA ARG A 114 -62.12 -31.43 15.12
C ARG A 114 -61.51 -30.24 15.84
N GLN A 115 -61.85 -30.03 17.11
CA GLN A 115 -61.26 -28.97 17.92
C GLN A 115 -59.76 -29.19 18.09
N LYS A 116 -59.32 -30.37 18.52
CA LYS A 116 -57.90 -30.70 18.64
C LYS A 116 -57.15 -30.56 17.31
N PHE A 117 -57.77 -30.97 16.21
CA PHE A 117 -57.17 -30.79 14.89
C PHE A 117 -57.00 -29.30 14.53
N ARG A 118 -57.99 -28.45 14.84
CA ARG A 118 -57.89 -27.00 14.65
C ARG A 118 -56.77 -26.41 15.51
N GLU A 119 -56.71 -26.75 16.78
CA GLU A 119 -55.66 -26.26 17.70
C GLU A 119 -54.26 -26.65 17.21
N VAL A 120 -54.05 -27.92 16.85
CA VAL A 120 -52.76 -28.39 16.32
C VAL A 120 -52.42 -27.73 14.99
N LYS A 121 -53.42 -27.51 14.13
CA LYS A 121 -53.22 -26.84 12.85
C LYS A 121 -52.83 -25.37 13.05
N GLU A 122 -53.51 -24.65 13.94
CA GLU A 122 -53.20 -23.26 14.28
C GLU A 122 -51.81 -23.15 14.88
N GLU A 123 -51.44 -24.03 15.83
CA GLU A 123 -50.10 -24.08 16.41
C GLU A 123 -49.03 -24.36 15.34
N TYR A 124 -49.32 -25.26 14.40
CA TYR A 124 -48.42 -25.56 13.28
C TYR A 124 -48.26 -24.37 12.33
N GLU A 125 -49.36 -23.71 11.96
CA GLU A 125 -49.36 -22.52 11.09
C GLU A 125 -48.63 -21.34 11.75
N GLU A 126 -48.76 -21.18 13.07
CA GLU A 126 -48.03 -20.18 13.86
C GLU A 126 -46.52 -20.45 13.86
N LYS A 127 -46.10 -21.72 13.99
CA LYS A 127 -44.68 -22.12 14.00
C LYS A 127 -44.05 -22.23 12.61
N LEU A 128 -44.86 -22.28 11.56
CA LEU A 128 -44.43 -22.50 10.18
C LEU A 128 -43.38 -21.47 9.70
N PRO A 129 -43.53 -20.15 9.92
CA PRO A 129 -42.55 -19.16 9.48
C PRO A 129 -41.16 -19.40 10.10
N GLN A 130 -41.11 -19.71 11.40
CA GLN A 130 -39.85 -19.98 12.11
C GLN A 130 -39.19 -21.26 11.60
N MET A 131 -39.98 -22.30 11.31
CA MET A 131 -39.46 -23.54 10.72
C MET A 131 -38.90 -23.31 9.32
N ILE A 132 -39.58 -22.50 8.50
CA ILE A 132 -39.10 -22.10 7.16
C ILE A 132 -37.80 -21.31 7.29
N GLU A 133 -37.74 -20.32 8.17
CA GLU A 133 -36.56 -19.49 8.40
C GLU A 133 -35.36 -20.34 8.86
N LYS A 134 -35.57 -21.22 9.84
CA LYS A 134 -34.54 -22.16 10.31
C LYS A 134 -34.05 -23.03 9.17
N ARG A 135 -34.96 -23.59 8.37
CA ARG A 135 -34.59 -24.46 7.26
C ARG A 135 -33.86 -23.70 6.15
N LEU A 136 -34.29 -22.48 5.84
CA LEU A 136 -33.63 -21.63 4.87
C LEU A 136 -32.21 -21.29 5.33
N SER A 137 -32.04 -20.93 6.60
CA SER A 137 -30.74 -20.66 7.20
C SER A 137 -29.82 -21.88 7.14
N GLU A 138 -30.33 -23.07 7.44
CA GLU A 138 -29.56 -24.33 7.30
C GLU A 138 -29.10 -24.57 5.86
N VAL A 139 -29.93 -24.26 4.86
CA VAL A 139 -29.57 -24.42 3.45
C VAL A 139 -28.53 -23.37 3.03
N LEU A 140 -28.73 -22.11 3.41
CA LEU A 140 -27.82 -21.01 3.09
C LEU A 140 -26.47 -21.12 3.82
N ALA A 141 -26.42 -21.78 4.97
CA ALA A 141 -25.17 -22.04 5.70
C ALA A 141 -24.27 -23.08 5.02
N LYS A 142 -24.82 -23.91 4.12
CA LYS A 142 -24.02 -24.88 3.37
C LYS A 142 -23.14 -24.20 2.33
N PRO A 143 -22.01 -24.82 1.95
CA PRO A 143 -21.21 -24.36 0.82
C PRO A 143 -22.08 -24.22 -0.43
N ARG A 144 -21.85 -23.15 -1.20
CA ARG A 144 -22.61 -22.85 -2.42
C ARG A 144 -22.62 -24.01 -3.44
N SER A 145 -21.57 -24.82 -3.47
CA SER A 145 -21.47 -26.04 -4.30
C SER A 145 -22.51 -27.13 -3.96
N GLU A 146 -23.11 -27.08 -2.77
CA GLU A 146 -24.15 -28.02 -2.33
C GLU A 146 -25.56 -27.47 -2.54
N TRP A 147 -25.70 -26.25 -3.05
CA TRP A 147 -27.00 -25.65 -3.30
C TRP A 147 -27.63 -26.28 -4.53
N SER A 148 -28.96 -26.44 -4.50
CA SER A 148 -29.68 -26.82 -5.72
C SER A 148 -29.62 -25.65 -6.72
N PRO A 149 -29.60 -25.92 -8.04
CA PRO A 149 -29.52 -24.87 -9.07
C PRO A 149 -30.60 -23.79 -8.92
N LYS A 150 -31.81 -24.17 -8.50
CA LYS A 150 -32.93 -23.25 -8.29
C LYS A 150 -32.71 -22.27 -7.14
N ILE A 151 -32.01 -22.70 -6.08
CA ILE A 151 -31.69 -21.83 -4.94
C ILE A 151 -30.56 -20.87 -5.32
N GLU A 152 -29.56 -21.37 -6.03
CA GLU A 152 -28.48 -20.53 -6.53
C GLU A 152 -28.99 -19.41 -7.44
N GLU A 153 -29.85 -19.74 -8.41
CA GLU A 153 -30.48 -18.75 -9.29
C GLU A 153 -31.29 -17.70 -8.52
N LEU A 154 -32.08 -18.13 -7.53
CA LEU A 154 -32.88 -17.23 -6.69
C LEU A 154 -32.01 -16.29 -5.86
N VAL A 155 -30.98 -16.81 -5.21
CA VAL A 155 -30.05 -16.02 -4.39
C VAL A 155 -29.29 -15.03 -5.26
N ASP A 156 -28.78 -15.46 -6.42
CA ASP A 156 -28.07 -14.58 -7.35
C ASP A 156 -28.97 -13.48 -7.90
N SER A 157 -30.19 -13.82 -8.30
CA SER A 157 -31.16 -12.84 -8.78
C SER A 157 -31.46 -11.79 -7.71
N LYS A 158 -31.68 -12.22 -6.47
CA LYS A 158 -31.97 -11.29 -5.35
C LYS A 158 -30.75 -10.49 -4.94
N ALA A 159 -29.56 -11.10 -4.90
CA ALA A 159 -28.31 -10.40 -4.63
C ALA A 159 -28.02 -9.32 -5.67
N LYS A 160 -28.29 -9.61 -6.95
CA LYS A 160 -28.17 -8.65 -8.06
C LYS A 160 -29.15 -7.50 -7.93
N GLU A 161 -30.41 -7.78 -7.61
CA GLU A 161 -31.44 -6.76 -7.37
C GLU A 161 -31.04 -5.82 -6.22
N ILE A 162 -30.61 -6.37 -5.08
CA ILE A 162 -30.15 -5.61 -3.91
C ILE A 162 -28.90 -4.79 -4.27
N SER A 163 -27.95 -5.39 -4.97
CA SER A 163 -26.71 -4.72 -5.36
C SER A 163 -26.97 -3.56 -6.31
N ASN A 164 -27.84 -3.74 -7.31
CA ASN A 164 -28.22 -2.66 -8.23
C ASN A 164 -28.87 -1.49 -7.46
N HIS A 165 -29.81 -1.78 -6.56
CA HIS A 165 -30.45 -0.75 -5.73
C HIS A 165 -29.46 -0.01 -4.82
N ILE A 166 -28.47 -0.71 -4.26
CA ILE A 166 -27.42 -0.08 -3.45
C ILE A 166 -26.50 0.78 -4.32
N LEU A 167 -26.11 0.30 -5.49
CA LEU A 167 -25.11 0.94 -6.34
C LEU A 167 -25.64 2.17 -7.09
N GLU A 168 -26.94 2.22 -7.40
CA GLU A 168 -27.57 3.32 -8.14
C GLU A 168 -27.50 4.68 -7.41
N GLU A 169 -27.53 4.68 -6.08
CA GLU A 169 -27.46 5.92 -5.30
C GLU A 169 -26.35 5.88 -4.26
N ARG A 170 -25.40 6.81 -4.35
CA ARG A 170 -24.27 6.94 -3.41
C ARG A 170 -24.70 7.04 -1.93
N LYS A 171 -25.92 7.52 -1.67
CA LYS A 171 -26.49 7.62 -0.33
C LYS A 171 -26.78 6.25 0.30
N ASN A 172 -27.05 5.23 -0.52
CA ASN A 172 -27.35 3.86 -0.11
C ASN A 172 -26.09 3.02 0.11
N TRP A 173 -24.92 3.58 -0.17
CA TRP A 173 -23.66 2.85 -0.04
C TRP A 173 -23.33 2.62 1.44
N PRO A 174 -22.91 1.40 1.82
CA PRO A 174 -22.36 1.14 3.14
C PRO A 174 -21.14 2.03 3.42
N GLU A 175 -20.96 2.44 4.68
CA GLU A 175 -19.83 3.31 5.07
C GLU A 175 -18.46 2.70 4.75
N TRP A 176 -18.32 1.38 4.91
CA TRP A 176 -17.08 0.68 4.53
C TRP A 176 -16.81 0.80 3.03
N PHE A 177 -17.85 0.76 2.19
CA PHE A 177 -17.73 0.84 0.73
C PHE A 177 -17.43 2.27 0.30
N LYS A 178 -18.07 3.28 0.91
CA LYS A 178 -17.72 4.70 0.71
C LYS A 178 -16.25 4.95 1.04
N LYS A 179 -15.78 4.45 2.19
CA LYS A 179 -14.38 4.61 2.62
C LYS A 179 -13.41 3.89 1.69
N TYR A 180 -13.72 2.67 1.27
CA TYR A 180 -12.94 1.92 0.30
C TYR A 180 -12.86 2.66 -1.04
N PHE A 181 -14.00 3.05 -1.61
CA PHE A 181 -14.07 3.76 -2.88
C PHE A 181 -13.36 5.12 -2.82
N GLN A 182 -13.55 5.88 -1.74
CA GLN A 182 -12.86 7.16 -1.55
C GLN A 182 -11.35 6.98 -1.47
N ARG A 183 -10.86 5.95 -0.76
CA ARG A 183 -9.43 5.64 -0.71
C ARG A 183 -8.88 5.28 -2.09
N GLU A 184 -9.59 4.43 -2.83
CA GLU A 184 -9.18 3.99 -4.17
C GLU A 184 -9.15 5.15 -5.17
N VAL A 185 -10.17 6.02 -5.13
CA VAL A 185 -10.21 7.24 -5.98
C VAL A 185 -9.11 8.20 -5.57
N SER A 186 -8.89 8.42 -4.27
CA SER A 186 -7.80 9.27 -3.79
C SER A 186 -6.43 8.74 -4.23
N SER A 187 -6.15 7.43 -4.11
CA SER A 187 -4.87 6.88 -4.55
C SER A 187 -4.68 7.01 -6.06
N LEU A 188 -5.71 6.77 -6.87
CA LEU A 188 -5.62 6.95 -8.32
C LEU A 188 -5.41 8.42 -8.71
N VAL A 189 -6.07 9.35 -8.01
CA VAL A 189 -5.89 10.79 -8.23
C VAL A 189 -4.48 11.23 -7.82
N ASP A 190 -3.99 10.77 -6.67
CA ASP A 190 -2.64 11.10 -6.19
C ASP A 190 -1.56 10.54 -7.13
N GLU A 191 -1.70 9.29 -7.59
CA GLU A 191 -0.80 8.67 -8.57
C GLU A 191 -0.78 9.45 -9.89
N GLN A 192 -1.95 9.83 -10.41
CA GLN A 192 -2.03 10.55 -11.69
C GLN A 192 -1.49 11.99 -11.59
N ILE A 193 -1.71 12.67 -10.46
CA ILE A 193 -1.15 14.00 -10.18
C ILE A 193 0.37 13.91 -10.04
N ASP A 194 0.90 12.90 -9.36
CA ASP A 194 2.34 12.71 -9.18
C ASP A 194 3.06 12.42 -10.51
N GLU A 195 2.44 11.66 -11.41
CA GLU A 195 2.97 11.43 -12.76
C GLU A 195 2.96 12.71 -13.61
N GLU A 196 1.85 13.45 -13.63
CA GLU A 196 1.76 14.72 -14.38
C GLU A 196 2.75 15.76 -13.82
N PHE A 197 2.90 15.84 -12.50
CA PHE A 197 3.85 16.73 -11.86
C PHE A 197 5.30 16.36 -12.20
N LYS A 198 5.68 15.07 -12.12
CA LYS A 198 7.01 14.59 -12.51
C LYS A 198 7.31 14.93 -13.97
N ALA A 199 6.37 14.68 -14.88
CA ALA A 199 6.54 14.98 -16.30
C ALA A 199 6.78 16.48 -16.54
N ARG A 200 6.00 17.36 -15.91
CA ARG A 200 6.18 18.83 -16.03
C ARG A 200 7.50 19.31 -15.42
N VAL A 201 7.94 18.71 -14.32
CA VAL A 201 9.22 19.07 -13.68
C VAL A 201 10.39 18.63 -14.56
N GLU A 202 10.34 17.43 -15.13
CA GLU A 202 11.36 16.94 -16.06
C GLU A 202 11.44 17.80 -17.32
N GLU A 203 10.30 18.10 -17.95
CA GLU A 203 10.23 18.96 -19.14
C GLU A 203 10.85 20.34 -18.87
N ARG A 204 10.38 21.02 -17.81
CA ARG A 204 10.88 22.35 -17.46
C ARG A 204 12.35 22.35 -17.03
N SER A 205 12.80 21.29 -16.36
CA SER A 205 14.21 21.13 -15.98
C SER A 205 15.09 20.95 -17.21
N ASN A 206 14.65 20.17 -18.19
CA ASN A 206 15.36 19.94 -19.45
C ASN A 206 15.44 21.24 -20.27
N GLU A 207 14.34 21.98 -20.41
CA GLU A 207 14.34 23.30 -21.07
C GLU A 207 15.33 24.28 -20.43
N LEU A 208 15.34 24.38 -19.10
CA LEU A 208 16.28 25.24 -18.37
C LEU A 208 17.73 24.78 -18.51
N ALA A 209 17.97 23.46 -18.58
CA ALA A 209 19.30 22.91 -18.80
C ALA A 209 19.80 23.22 -20.22
N GLU A 210 18.94 23.10 -21.23
CA GLU A 210 19.25 23.47 -22.61
C GLU A 210 19.51 24.96 -22.77
N GLU A 211 18.68 25.82 -22.17
CA GLU A 211 18.87 27.28 -22.18
C GLU A 211 20.21 27.67 -21.54
N LYS A 212 20.56 27.06 -20.40
CA LYS A 212 21.86 27.28 -19.73
C LYS A 212 23.03 26.78 -20.56
N LEU A 213 22.90 25.59 -21.17
CA LEU A 213 23.94 25.03 -22.03
C LEU A 213 24.19 25.94 -23.24
N GLU A 214 23.13 26.45 -23.85
CA GLU A 214 23.24 27.35 -24.98
C GLU A 214 23.83 28.71 -24.56
N GLY A 215 23.46 29.23 -23.40
CA GLY A 215 24.10 30.41 -22.80
C GLY A 215 25.61 30.22 -22.56
N LEU A 216 26.02 29.03 -22.09
CA LEU A 216 27.44 28.70 -21.90
C LEU A 216 28.18 28.60 -23.23
N LYS A 217 27.59 27.97 -24.25
CA LYS A 217 28.20 27.85 -25.60
C LYS A 217 28.35 29.20 -26.29
N THR A 218 27.36 30.08 -26.16
CA THR A 218 27.31 31.33 -26.92
C THR A 218 28.08 32.47 -26.25
N ARG A 219 28.14 32.51 -24.91
CA ARG A 219 28.76 33.62 -24.18
C ARG A 219 30.03 33.21 -23.44
N ALA A 220 29.93 32.24 -22.55
CA ALA A 220 31.03 31.89 -21.66
C ALA A 220 32.19 31.18 -22.37
N TRP A 221 31.88 30.30 -23.32
CA TRP A 221 32.88 29.51 -24.04
C TRP A 221 33.76 30.38 -24.96
N PRO A 222 33.22 31.29 -25.80
CA PRO A 222 34.04 32.14 -26.64
C PRO A 222 34.92 33.10 -25.82
N GLU A 223 34.37 33.68 -24.75
CA GLU A 223 35.13 34.55 -23.84
C GLU A 223 36.27 33.80 -23.16
N TRP A 224 35.98 32.61 -22.62
CA TRP A 224 37.01 31.78 -22.00
C TRP A 224 38.07 31.33 -23.00
N TYR A 225 37.66 30.91 -24.20
CA TYR A 225 38.55 30.48 -25.28
C TYR A 225 39.48 31.62 -25.71
N SER A 226 38.93 32.80 -25.99
CA SER A 226 39.70 33.98 -26.39
C SER A 226 40.63 34.47 -25.28
N LYS A 227 40.24 34.33 -24.01
CA LYS A 227 41.07 34.75 -22.88
C LYS A 227 42.19 33.76 -22.54
N ASN A 228 41.96 32.45 -22.67
CA ASN A 228 42.85 31.43 -22.11
C ASN A 228 43.58 30.58 -23.15
N VAL A 229 42.98 30.40 -24.33
CA VAL A 229 43.47 29.48 -25.37
C VAL A 229 44.09 30.28 -26.52
N GLU A 230 43.37 31.27 -27.05
CA GLU A 230 43.80 32.07 -28.20
C GLU A 230 45.15 32.80 -28.01
N PRO A 231 45.48 33.38 -26.83
CA PRO A 231 46.77 34.04 -26.65
C PRO A 231 47.93 33.05 -26.65
N LYS A 232 47.70 31.81 -26.18
CA LYS A 232 48.72 30.74 -26.21
C LYS A 232 48.96 30.26 -27.64
N ILE A 233 47.89 30.10 -28.42
CA ILE A 233 48.00 29.76 -29.85
C ILE A 233 48.76 30.86 -30.60
N ASN A 234 48.43 32.13 -30.37
CA ASN A 234 49.10 33.24 -31.03
C ASN A 234 50.57 33.36 -30.61
N THR A 235 50.87 33.23 -29.31
CA THR A 235 52.26 33.21 -28.81
C THR A 235 53.07 32.08 -29.45
N LEU A 236 52.50 30.87 -29.56
CA LEU A 236 53.15 29.76 -30.24
C LEU A 236 53.36 30.06 -31.73
N ARG A 237 52.36 30.63 -32.39
CA ARG A 237 52.44 31.00 -33.82
C ARG A 237 53.50 32.06 -34.07
N ASP A 238 53.62 33.07 -33.20
CA ASP A 238 54.58 34.16 -33.33
C ASP A 238 56.01 33.65 -33.05
N LYS A 239 56.19 32.81 -32.03
CA LYS A 239 57.47 32.11 -31.79
C LYS A 239 57.88 31.22 -32.96
N MET A 240 56.93 30.53 -33.60
CA MET A 240 57.19 29.76 -34.83
C MET A 240 57.53 30.67 -36.02
N ARG A 241 56.93 31.86 -36.14
CA ARG A 241 57.21 32.77 -37.26
C ARG A 241 58.54 33.50 -37.12
N GLU A 242 58.92 33.90 -35.91
CA GLU A 242 60.14 34.68 -35.68
C GLU A 242 61.39 33.82 -35.80
N ASN A 243 61.34 32.55 -35.37
CA ASN A 243 62.48 31.64 -35.54
C ASN A 243 62.10 30.16 -35.31
N ALA A 244 61.16 29.61 -36.10
CA ALA A 244 60.73 28.20 -36.00
C ALA A 244 61.90 27.22 -35.92
N LEU A 245 63.00 27.50 -36.64
CA LEU A 245 64.17 26.63 -36.64
C LEU A 245 64.90 26.66 -35.29
N GLU A 246 65.07 27.81 -34.65
CA GLU A 246 65.71 27.89 -33.33
C GLU A 246 64.82 27.32 -32.22
N VAL A 247 63.50 27.53 -32.29
CA VAL A 247 62.55 26.88 -31.36
C VAL A 247 62.60 25.36 -31.51
N LEU A 248 62.69 24.85 -32.75
CA LEU A 248 62.82 23.42 -33.00
C LEU A 248 64.19 22.87 -32.60
N LYS A 249 65.24 23.70 -32.59
CA LYS A 249 66.57 23.30 -32.09
C LYS A 249 66.58 23.06 -30.59
N GLY A 250 65.67 23.66 -29.82
CA GLY A 250 65.70 23.58 -28.36
C GLY A 250 66.50 24.74 -27.74
N PRO A 251 66.81 24.70 -26.44
CA PRO A 251 67.00 23.50 -25.64
C PRO A 251 65.71 22.79 -25.19
N TRP A 252 65.65 21.49 -25.42
CA TRP A 252 64.61 20.60 -24.93
C TRP A 252 65.04 19.96 -23.61
N LYS A 253 64.15 20.00 -22.60
CA LYS A 253 64.39 19.41 -21.29
C LYS A 253 63.33 18.35 -21.01
N GLY A 254 63.69 17.34 -20.24
CA GLY A 254 62.72 16.34 -19.80
C GLY A 254 62.46 15.19 -20.75
N LEU A 255 63.34 14.98 -21.74
CA LEU A 255 63.28 13.83 -22.63
C LEU A 255 63.77 12.59 -21.90
N LYS A 256 62.87 11.62 -21.71
CA LYS A 256 63.16 10.36 -21.04
C LYS A 256 63.40 9.27 -22.07
N CYS A 257 64.48 8.52 -21.88
CA CYS A 257 64.71 7.28 -22.59
C CYS A 257 63.56 6.30 -22.31
N ASP A 258 62.97 5.73 -23.35
CA ASP A 258 61.90 4.72 -23.26
C ASP A 258 62.39 3.39 -22.67
N ASN A 259 63.67 3.07 -22.82
CA ASN A 259 64.24 1.83 -22.28
C ASN A 259 64.66 1.94 -20.80
N CYS A 260 65.42 2.98 -20.41
CA CYS A 260 65.97 3.08 -19.05
C CYS A 260 65.41 4.24 -18.20
N GLY A 261 64.51 5.07 -18.75
CA GLY A 261 63.90 6.20 -18.05
C GLY A 261 64.85 7.35 -17.72
N ALA A 262 66.12 7.28 -18.15
CA ALA A 262 67.09 8.34 -17.91
C ALA A 262 66.65 9.61 -18.65
N GLU A 263 66.61 10.72 -17.91
CA GLU A 263 66.18 12.01 -18.41
C GLU A 263 67.40 12.82 -18.87
N LYS A 264 67.33 13.36 -20.09
CA LYS A 264 68.36 14.27 -20.59
C LYS A 264 68.07 15.68 -20.11
N GLU A 265 68.98 16.25 -19.32
CA GLU A 265 68.79 17.57 -18.69
C GLU A 265 68.64 18.70 -19.71
N GLU A 266 69.38 18.63 -20.81
CA GLU A 266 69.30 19.60 -21.90
C GLU A 266 69.73 18.97 -23.22
N PHE A 267 68.93 19.15 -24.26
CA PHE A 267 69.24 18.66 -25.59
C PHE A 267 68.95 19.69 -26.67
N VAL A 268 69.94 19.93 -27.52
CA VAL A 268 69.83 20.82 -28.67
C VAL A 268 69.91 19.97 -29.95
N LEU A 269 68.87 20.04 -30.77
CA LEU A 269 68.81 19.40 -32.07
C LEU A 269 69.79 20.09 -33.05
N THR A 270 70.53 19.28 -33.80
CA THR A 270 71.35 19.78 -34.91
C THR A 270 70.47 20.22 -36.07
N ASP A 271 71.00 21.02 -37.00
CA ASP A 271 70.26 21.44 -38.21
C ASP A 271 69.70 20.23 -39.00
N ALA A 272 70.45 19.13 -39.04
CA ALA A 272 70.01 17.88 -39.66
C ALA A 272 68.88 17.20 -38.84
N GLY A 273 68.96 17.25 -37.51
CA GLY A 273 67.91 16.76 -36.61
C GLY A 273 66.60 17.50 -36.79
N VAL A 274 66.65 18.84 -36.87
CA VAL A 274 65.48 19.69 -37.16
C VAL A 274 64.91 19.39 -38.55
N GLY A 275 65.77 19.21 -39.55
CA GLY A 275 65.34 18.83 -40.91
C GLY A 275 64.61 17.49 -40.95
N ASN A 276 65.10 16.48 -40.20
CA ASN A 276 64.45 15.18 -40.08
C ASN A 276 63.12 15.27 -39.32
N LEU A 277 63.07 16.03 -38.23
CA LEU A 277 61.85 16.25 -37.45
C LEU A 277 60.75 16.90 -38.30
N LEU A 278 61.08 17.89 -39.13
CA LEU A 278 60.13 18.54 -40.03
C LEU A 278 59.67 17.64 -41.20
N ARG A 279 60.55 16.78 -41.73
CA ARG A 279 60.22 15.92 -42.88
C ARG A 279 59.52 14.63 -42.49
N LYS A 280 59.93 14.02 -41.39
CA LYS A 280 59.47 12.69 -40.94
C LYS A 280 58.56 12.74 -39.71
N GLY A 281 58.40 13.91 -39.09
CA GLY A 281 57.65 14.10 -37.84
C GLY A 281 58.37 13.60 -36.59
N LYS A 282 59.57 13.04 -36.73
CA LYS A 282 60.34 12.40 -35.66
C LYS A 282 61.86 12.54 -35.83
N VAL A 283 62.58 12.39 -34.73
CA VAL A 283 64.04 12.36 -34.68
C VAL A 283 64.53 11.25 -33.74
N GLU A 284 65.60 10.57 -34.14
CA GLU A 284 66.25 9.52 -33.36
C GLU A 284 67.33 10.13 -32.45
N LEU A 285 67.25 9.85 -31.14
CA LEU A 285 68.14 10.38 -30.12
C LEU A 285 68.87 9.26 -29.39
N GLU A 286 70.14 9.49 -29.06
CA GLU A 286 70.92 8.58 -28.23
C GLU A 286 70.62 8.77 -26.74
N CYS A 287 70.44 7.66 -26.03
CA CYS A 287 70.25 7.61 -24.59
C CYS A 287 71.48 8.21 -23.85
N PRO A 288 71.26 9.10 -22.86
CA PRO A 288 72.36 9.67 -22.08
C PRO A 288 73.04 8.67 -21.14
N ASN A 289 72.37 7.57 -20.79
CA ASN A 289 72.94 6.53 -19.93
C ASN A 289 73.90 5.64 -20.73
N PRO A 290 75.22 5.61 -20.42
CA PRO A 290 76.20 4.81 -21.16
C PRO A 290 75.97 3.31 -21.05
N ASP A 291 75.28 2.85 -19.99
CA ASP A 291 74.97 1.44 -19.75
C ASP A 291 73.67 1.01 -20.46
N CYS A 292 72.94 1.96 -21.07
CA CYS A 292 71.74 1.67 -21.85
C CYS A 292 72.15 1.39 -23.31
N VAL A 293 72.24 0.10 -23.62
CA VAL A 293 72.67 -0.40 -24.94
C VAL A 293 71.57 -1.21 -25.61
N ASP A 294 71.49 -1.08 -26.93
CA ASP A 294 70.73 -1.99 -27.76
C ASP A 294 71.63 -3.14 -28.22
N HIS A 295 71.10 -4.36 -28.09
CA HIS A 295 71.76 -5.56 -28.58
C HIS A 295 71.24 -5.88 -29.99
N GLY A 296 72.13 -5.77 -30.99
CA GLY A 296 71.80 -6.14 -32.35
C GLY A 296 71.45 -7.63 -32.46
N LEU A 297 70.49 -7.97 -33.32
CA LEU A 297 69.88 -9.29 -33.48
C LEU A 297 70.84 -10.45 -33.82
N PHE A 298 72.14 -10.19 -33.97
CA PHE A 298 73.17 -11.17 -34.36
C PHE A 298 74.45 -11.12 -33.53
N GLY A 299 74.43 -10.52 -32.34
CA GLY A 299 75.57 -10.54 -31.40
C GLY A 299 76.83 -9.79 -31.85
N LEU A 300 76.73 -8.99 -32.92
CA LEU A 300 77.80 -8.14 -33.43
C LEU A 300 77.72 -6.75 -32.77
N GLY A 301 78.22 -6.66 -31.53
CA GLY A 301 78.43 -5.40 -30.82
C GLY A 301 77.19 -4.85 -30.08
N SER A 302 77.46 -4.22 -28.92
CA SER A 302 76.50 -3.38 -28.20
C SER A 302 76.64 -1.95 -28.70
N PHE A 303 75.54 -1.36 -29.19
CA PHE A 303 75.50 0.05 -29.57
C PHE A 303 74.70 0.83 -28.53
N LYS A 304 74.95 2.12 -28.39
CA LYS A 304 74.15 2.97 -27.50
C LYS A 304 72.70 2.95 -27.95
N HIS A 305 71.79 2.83 -26.99
CA HIS A 305 70.36 2.80 -27.28
C HIS A 305 69.90 4.10 -27.94
N GLN A 306 69.11 3.98 -29.00
CA GLN A 306 68.50 5.09 -29.72
C GLN A 306 66.98 5.01 -29.62
N PHE A 307 66.33 6.12 -29.31
CA PHE A 307 64.88 6.21 -29.19
C PHE A 307 64.32 7.35 -30.04
N GLU A 308 63.08 7.18 -30.50
CA GLU A 308 62.41 8.15 -31.35
C GLU A 308 61.64 9.17 -30.51
N VAL A 309 61.76 10.44 -30.88
CA VAL A 309 60.97 11.53 -30.29
C VAL A 309 60.14 12.17 -31.39
N PHE A 310 58.83 12.29 -31.16
CA PHE A 310 57.90 12.92 -32.10
C PHE A 310 57.79 14.42 -31.83
N ILE A 311 57.42 15.18 -32.87
CA ILE A 311 57.23 16.63 -32.76
C ILE A 311 56.12 16.99 -31.76
N GLU A 312 55.11 16.13 -31.60
CA GLU A 312 54.01 16.29 -30.65
C GLU A 312 54.49 16.20 -29.20
N ASP A 313 55.43 15.30 -28.92
CA ASP A 313 56.05 15.14 -27.61
C ASP A 313 56.90 16.36 -27.25
N LEU A 314 57.64 16.90 -28.22
CA LEU A 314 58.44 18.11 -28.03
C LEU A 314 57.56 19.34 -27.75
N ILE A 315 56.43 19.49 -28.44
CA ILE A 315 55.49 20.60 -28.22
C ILE A 315 54.73 20.46 -26.90
N GLY A 316 54.44 19.22 -26.46
CA GLY A 316 53.81 18.93 -25.17
C GLY A 316 54.73 19.13 -23.96
N LEU A 317 56.06 19.05 -24.17
CA LEU A 317 57.07 19.37 -23.17
C LEU A 317 57.28 20.89 -23.11
N LYS A 318 57.22 21.45 -21.90
CA LYS A 318 57.39 22.89 -21.69
C LYS A 318 58.79 23.33 -22.14
N THR A 319 58.90 23.95 -23.31
CA THR A 319 60.05 24.82 -23.61
C THR A 319 60.05 25.92 -22.56
N THR A 320 61.08 25.99 -21.72
CA THR A 320 61.27 27.13 -20.83
C THR A 320 61.34 28.38 -21.69
N ALA A 321 60.41 29.31 -21.45
CA ALA A 321 60.28 30.55 -22.20
C ALA A 321 61.54 31.40 -22.16
#